data_AF-A0A4R4X4J0-F1
#
_entry.id   AF-A0A4R4X4J0-F1
#
_cell.length_a   1.000
_cell.length_b   1.000
_cell.length_c   1.000
_cell.angle_alpha   90.00
_cell.angle_beta   90.00
_cell.angle_gamma   90.00
#
_symmetry.space_group_name_H-M   'P 1'
#
loop_
_entity.id
_entity.type
_entity.pdbx_description
1 polymer ?
#
loop_
_entity_poly.entity_id
_entity_poly.type
_entity_poly.pdbx_seq_one_letter_code
_entity_poly.pdbx_strand_id
1 'polypeptide(L)'
;VGEAAEGKVKATAAAGGRVKGVEINPRAMRMTPEELGGHLVTAVNAALKDLRSKTAEAAGDAVNATTLAKQAEEIQTEGLRQMAVFDQAITEALSKIRGGR
;
A
#
# COMPACT_ATOMS: atom_id res chain seq x y z
N VAL A 1 8.46 -0.11 -14.13
CA VAL A 1 8.88 -0.10 -15.55
C VAL A 1 9.04 1.35 -15.96
N GLY A 2 10.13 1.68 -16.65
CA GLY A 2 10.42 3.04 -17.10
C GLY A 2 10.71 3.05 -18.58
N GLU A 3 10.34 4.13 -19.25
CA GLU A 3 10.43 4.28 -20.70
C GLU A 3 11.06 5.63 -21.06
N ALA A 4 11.81 5.67 -22.15
CA ALA A 4 12.44 6.87 -22.69
C ALA A 4 12.40 6.87 -24.23
N ALA A 5 12.66 8.04 -24.83
CA ALA A 5 12.59 8.26 -26.27
C ALA A 5 11.27 7.76 -26.90
N GLU A 6 10.13 8.14 -26.29
CA GLU A 6 8.79 7.74 -26.75
C GLU A 6 8.56 6.22 -26.77
N GLY A 7 9.09 5.50 -25.78
CA GLY A 7 8.95 4.04 -25.68
C GLY A 7 9.95 3.25 -26.53
N LYS A 8 10.93 3.92 -27.15
CA LYS A 8 12.01 3.24 -27.90
C LYS A 8 13.05 2.61 -26.98
N VAL A 9 13.15 3.06 -25.74
CA VAL A 9 13.99 2.42 -24.71
C VAL A 9 13.13 2.13 -23.49
N LYS A 10 13.13 0.88 -23.04
CA LYS A 10 12.33 0.43 -21.91
C LYS A 10 13.20 -0.32 -20.92
N ALA A 11 13.13 0.07 -19.66
CA ALA A 11 13.84 -0.58 -18.57
C ALA A 11 12.85 -1.15 -17.55
N THR A 12 13.12 -2.39 -17.12
CA THR A 12 12.34 -3.05 -16.09
C THR A 12 13.19 -3.19 -14.84
N ALA A 13 12.76 -2.56 -13.75
CA ALA A 13 13.36 -2.73 -12.42
C ALA A 13 12.59 -3.79 -11.62
N ALA A 14 13.32 -4.61 -10.87
CA ALA A 14 12.79 -5.60 -9.93
C ALA A 14 12.96 -5.13 -8.48
N ALA A 15 12.19 -5.75 -7.59
CA ALA A 15 12.24 -5.50 -6.15
C ALA A 15 13.69 -5.58 -5.63
N GLY A 16 14.06 -4.67 -4.73
CA GLY A 16 15.44 -4.51 -4.28
C GLY A 16 16.29 -3.54 -5.13
N GLY A 17 15.67 -2.79 -6.05
CA GLY A 17 16.34 -1.71 -6.78
C GLY A 17 17.29 -2.18 -7.88
N ARG A 18 17.15 -3.42 -8.36
CA ARG A 18 17.99 -4.01 -9.41
C ARG A 18 17.28 -3.93 -10.76
N VAL A 19 18.02 -3.65 -11.82
CA VAL A 19 17.49 -3.71 -13.20
C VAL A 19 17.39 -5.17 -13.62
N LYS A 20 16.19 -5.61 -14.03
CA LYS A 20 15.89 -6.98 -14.48
C LYS A 20 16.10 -7.15 -15.98
N GLY A 21 15.91 -6.10 -16.75
CA GLY A 21 16.05 -6.14 -18.20
C GLY A 21 15.92 -4.76 -18.84
N VAL A 22 16.51 -4.63 -20.02
CA VAL A 22 16.44 -3.44 -20.86
C VAL A 22 16.08 -3.90 -22.27
N GLU A 23 15.04 -3.30 -22.82
CA GLU A 23 14.61 -3.47 -24.20
C GLU A 23 14.91 -2.19 -24.97
N ILE A 24 15.66 -2.32 -26.06
CA ILE A 24 16.00 -1.20 -26.95
C ILE A 24 15.39 -1.50 -28.32
N ASN A 25 14.54 -0.60 -28.79
CA ASN A 25 13.96 -0.68 -30.12
C ASN A 25 15.05 -0.47 -31.18
N PRO A 26 15.06 -1.24 -32.29
CA PRO A 26 16.04 -1.07 -33.37
C PRO A 26 16.12 0.37 -33.94
N ARG A 27 15.05 1.16 -33.83
CA ARG A 27 15.06 2.57 -34.23
C ARG A 27 15.92 3.46 -33.32
N ALA A 28 16.01 3.13 -32.02
CA ALA A 28 16.89 3.82 -31.09
C ALA A 28 18.37 3.43 -31.28
N MET A 29 18.66 2.24 -31.83
CA MET A 29 20.02 1.86 -32.21
C MET A 29 20.59 2.66 -33.39
N ARG A 30 19.74 3.40 -34.13
CA ARG A 30 20.16 4.30 -35.21
C ARG A 30 20.54 5.71 -34.71
N MET A 31 20.35 5.98 -33.42
CA MET A 31 20.76 7.23 -32.78
C MET A 31 22.25 7.18 -32.44
N THR A 32 22.84 8.33 -32.09
CA THR A 32 24.24 8.34 -31.65
C THR A 32 24.37 7.60 -30.31
N PRO A 33 25.52 6.95 -30.04
CA PRO A 33 25.76 6.25 -28.78
C PRO A 33 25.57 7.15 -27.55
N GLU A 34 25.93 8.43 -27.65
CA GLU A 34 25.73 9.40 -26.57
C GLU A 34 24.24 9.66 -26.27
N GLU A 35 23.42 9.86 -27.30
CA GLU A 35 21.97 10.07 -27.15
C GLU A 35 21.29 8.82 -26.60
N LEU A 36 21.66 7.64 -27.11
CA LEU A 36 21.12 6.37 -26.64
C LEU A 36 21.46 6.11 -25.17
N GLY A 37 22.70 6.41 -24.75
CA GLY A 37 23.13 6.32 -23.37
C GLY A 37 22.31 7.24 -22.45
N GLY A 38 22.07 8.48 -22.89
CA GLY A 38 21.20 9.42 -22.16
C GLY A 38 19.79 8.88 -21.97
N HIS A 39 19.16 8.38 -23.05
CA HIS A 39 17.83 7.80 -22.98
C HIS A 39 17.78 6.53 -22.13
N LEU A 40 18.83 5.71 -22.14
CA LEU A 40 18.93 4.53 -21.28
C LEU A 40 18.94 4.91 -19.80
N VAL A 41 19.75 5.91 -19.42
CA VAL A 41 19.79 6.43 -18.05
C VAL A 41 18.42 6.97 -17.63
N THR A 42 17.75 7.70 -18.51
CA THR A 42 16.38 8.19 -18.26
C THR A 42 15.41 7.03 -18.01
N ALA A 43 15.42 6.00 -18.87
CA ALA A 43 14.51 4.86 -18.74
C ALA A 43 14.77 4.08 -17.44
N VAL A 44 16.03 3.84 -17.08
CA VAL A 44 16.41 3.14 -15.84
C VAL A 44 15.98 3.93 -14.61
N ASN A 45 16.26 5.24 -14.56
CA ASN A 45 15.85 6.08 -13.44
C ASN A 45 14.32 6.18 -13.32
N ALA A 46 13.60 6.26 -14.44
CA ALA A 46 12.14 6.18 -14.46
C ALA A 46 11.65 4.84 -13.91
N ALA A 47 12.30 3.73 -14.26
CA ALA A 47 11.93 2.40 -13.79
C ALA A 47 12.12 2.25 -12.27
N LEU A 48 13.21 2.80 -11.73
CA LEU A 48 13.48 2.81 -10.28
C LEU A 48 12.51 3.72 -9.53
N LYS A 49 12.15 4.88 -10.11
CA LYS A 49 11.15 5.78 -9.54
C LYS A 49 9.77 5.12 -9.46
N ASP A 50 9.33 4.48 -10.55
CA ASP A 50 8.07 3.72 -10.59
C ASP A 50 8.07 2.59 -9.54
N LEU A 51 9.18 1.87 -9.39
CA LEU A 51 9.30 0.84 -8.37
C LEU A 51 9.19 1.41 -6.95
N ARG A 52 9.83 2.55 -6.67
CA ARG A 52 9.70 3.21 -5.36
C ARG A 52 8.27 3.68 -5.10
N SER A 53 7.58 4.23 -6.10
CA SER A 53 6.18 4.65 -5.96
C SER A 53 5.30 3.47 -5.58
N LYS A 54 5.41 2.36 -6.31
CA LYS A 54 4.63 1.15 -6.06
C LYS A 54 4.90 0.53 -4.69
N THR A 55 6.16 0.54 -4.24
CA THR A 55 6.50 0.08 -2.88
C THR A 55 5.94 1.01 -1.81
N ALA A 56 5.95 2.32 -2.03
CA ALA A 56 5.37 3.30 -1.11
C ALA A 56 3.84 3.19 -1.03
N GLU A 57 3.17 3.00 -2.17
CA GLU A 57 1.72 2.75 -2.26
C GLU A 57 1.35 1.46 -1.52
N ALA A 58 2.06 0.35 -1.79
CA ALA A 58 1.84 -0.92 -1.10
C ALA A 58 2.07 -0.83 0.42
N ALA A 59 3.06 -0.03 0.86
CA ALA A 59 3.29 0.22 2.29
C ALA A 59 2.16 1.06 2.91
N GLY A 60 1.64 2.06 2.19
CA GLY A 60 0.49 2.85 2.63
C GLY A 60 -0.77 2.01 2.80
N ASP A 61 -1.07 1.15 1.84
CA ASP A 61 -2.21 0.23 1.91
C ASP A 61 -2.10 -0.77 3.06
N ALA A 62 -0.90 -1.30 3.30
CA ALA A 62 -0.65 -2.18 4.44
C ALA A 62 -0.89 -1.47 5.79
N VAL A 63 -0.44 -0.22 5.93
CA VAL A 63 -0.69 0.59 7.13
C VAL A 63 -2.19 0.82 7.32
N ASN A 64 -2.92 1.17 6.27
CA ASN A 64 -4.37 1.38 6.33
C ASN A 64 -5.12 0.13 6.81
N ALA A 65 -4.77 -1.06 6.30
CA ALA A 65 -5.37 -2.31 6.74
C ALA A 65 -5.12 -2.59 8.23
N THR A 66 -3.90 -2.34 8.72
CA THR A 66 -3.58 -2.53 10.14
C THR A 66 -4.31 -1.55 11.07
N THR A 67 -4.49 -0.29 10.66
CA THR A 67 -5.26 0.70 11.42
C THR A 67 -6.73 0.31 11.48
N LEU A 68 -7.30 -0.15 10.37
CA LEU A 68 -8.70 -0.57 10.32
C LEU A 68 -8.97 -1.80 11.22
N ALA A 69 -8.03 -2.76 11.24
CA ALA A 69 -8.10 -3.92 12.13
C ALA A 69 -8.11 -3.51 13.62
N LYS A 70 -7.25 -2.55 14.01
CA LYS A 70 -7.22 -2.02 15.38
C LYS A 70 -8.53 -1.36 15.77
N GLN A 71 -9.09 -0.53 14.90
CA GLN A 71 -10.38 0.13 15.15
C GLN A 71 -11.51 -0.89 15.33
N ALA A 72 -11.51 -1.97 14.53
CA ALA A 72 -12.51 -3.03 14.67
C ALA A 72 -12.36 -3.80 16.00
N GLU A 73 -11.14 -4.03 16.48
CA GLU A 73 -10.87 -4.68 17.77
C GLU A 73 -11.29 -3.79 18.95
N GLU A 74 -11.05 -2.49 18.86
CA GLU A 74 -11.48 -1.50 19.87
C GLU A 74 -13.02 -1.45 19.96
N ILE A 75 -13.72 -1.42 18.82
CA ILE A 75 -15.19 -1.42 18.79
C ILE A 75 -15.76 -2.71 19.39
N GLN A 76 -15.17 -3.87 19.08
CA GLN A 76 -15.60 -5.16 19.65
C GLN A 76 -15.39 -5.20 21.16
N THR A 77 -14.23 -4.74 21.63
CA THR A 77 -13.90 -4.70 23.06
C THR A 77 -14.81 -3.76 23.83
N GLU A 78 -15.09 -2.58 23.26
CA GLU A 78 -16.00 -1.61 23.86
C GLU A 78 -17.44 -2.14 23.87
N GLY A 79 -17.89 -2.80 22.80
CA GLY A 79 -19.21 -3.43 22.74
C GLY A 79 -19.41 -4.49 23.83
N LEU A 80 -18.40 -5.32 24.09
CA LEU A 80 -18.44 -6.32 25.17
C LEU A 80 -18.52 -5.66 26.56
N ARG A 81 -17.77 -4.58 26.78
CA ARG A 81 -17.80 -3.82 28.03
C ARG A 81 -19.17 -3.16 28.24
N GLN A 82 -19.72 -2.54 27.19
CA GLN A 82 -21.05 -1.91 27.22
C GLN A 82 -22.14 -2.93 27.54
N MET A 83 -22.05 -4.13 26.95
CA MET A 83 -23.01 -5.22 27.19
C MET A 83 -22.97 -5.71 28.64
N ALA A 84 -21.79 -5.81 29.26
CA ALA A 84 -21.65 -6.15 30.67
C ALA A 84 -22.27 -5.11 31.61
N VAL A 85 -22.15 -3.81 31.27
CA VAL A 85 -22.79 -2.71 32.03
C VAL A 85 -24.32 -2.77 31.87
N PHE A 86 -24.80 -3.04 30.66
CA PHE A 86 -26.23 -3.21 30.40
C PHE A 86 -26.84 -4.38 31.19
N ASP A 87 -26.17 -5.54 31.23
CA ASP A 87 -26.63 -6.70 32.00
C ASP A 87 -26.70 -6.42 33.51
N GLN A 88 -25.73 -5.67 34.05
CA GLN A 88 -25.78 -5.22 35.45
C GLN A 88 -26.96 -4.28 35.71
N ALA A 89 -27.20 -3.31 34.84
CA ALA A 89 -28.32 -2.37 34.98
C ALA A 89 -29.69 -3.07 34.89
N ILE A 90 -29.84 -4.05 34.00
CA ILE A 90 -31.06 -4.86 33.89
C ILE A 90 -31.27 -5.68 35.18
N THR A 91 -30.20 -6.30 35.70
CA THR A 91 -30.26 -7.09 36.92
C THR A 91 -30.64 -6.25 38.14
N GLU A 92 -30.11 -5.03 38.25
CA GLU A 92 -30.49 -4.07 39.30
C GLU A 92 -31.96 -3.63 39.18
N ALA A 93 -32.43 -3.31 37.98
CA ALA A 93 -33.82 -2.93 37.74
C ALA A 93 -34.80 -4.05 38.14
N LEU A 94 -34.51 -5.30 37.76
CA LEU A 94 -35.31 -6.47 38.13
C LEU A 94 -35.31 -6.71 39.64
N SER A 95 -34.17 -6.52 40.30
CA SER A 95 -34.03 -6.65 41.76
C SER A 95 -34.88 -5.62 42.51
N LYS A 96 -34.92 -4.38 42.01
CA LYS A 96 -35.69 -3.27 42.60
C LYS A 96 -37.22 -3.50 42.50
N ILE A 97 -37.68 -4.10 41.40
CA ILE A 97 -39.10 -4.48 41.21
C ILE A 97 -39.51 -5.62 42.16
N ARG A 98 -38.60 -6.57 42.45
CA ARG A 98 -38.90 -7.74 43.29
C ARG A 98 -38.82 -7.47 44.79
N GLY A 99 -38.00 -6.51 45.22
CA GLY A 99 -37.81 -6.12 46.63
C GLY A 99 -38.74 -5.01 47.14
N GLY A 100 -39.63 -4.47 46.30
CA GLY A 100 -40.54 -3.36 46.64
C GLY A 100 -41.91 -3.77 47.19
N ARG A 101 -41.99 -4.79 48.06
CA ARG A 101 -43.21 -5.15 48.81
C ARG A 101 -42.92 -5.31 50.29
#